data_AF-A0A352FUY2-F1
#
_entry.id   AF-A0A352FUY2-F1
#
_cell.length_a   1.000
_cell.length_b   1.000
_cell.length_c   1.000
_cell.angle_alpha   90.00
_cell.angle_beta   90.00
_cell.angle_gamma   90.00
#
_symmetry.space_group_name_H-M   'P 1'
#
loop_
_entity.id
_entity.type
_entity.pdbx_description
1 polymer ?
#
loop_
_entity_poly.entity_id
_entity_poly.type
_entity_poly.pdbx_seq_one_letter_code
_entity_poly.pdbx_strand_id
1 'polypeptide(L)'
;MGASLEQSLRVVQTQLHHKMLDSLRQRMFQPEMLEYYRQASEVTQTALASVAIESGGWLMFMDRPEQADETYSLILSDINRRYLVGYYPTNKEHDGKRRQIAVTISHHPDYKVIGRKWYYAPGADQ
;
A
#
# COMPACT_ATOMS: atom_id res chain seq x y z
N MET A 1 -11.61 -0.10 -32.14
CA MET A 1 -11.10 -0.18 -30.76
C MET A 1 -9.60 -0.52 -30.78
N GLY A 2 -8.74 0.40 -31.24
CA GLY A 2 -7.29 0.12 -31.37
C GLY A 2 -6.37 1.32 -31.12
N ALA A 3 -6.93 2.53 -30.96
CA ALA A 3 -6.15 3.76 -30.81
C ALA A 3 -5.71 4.05 -29.35
N SER A 4 -6.33 3.41 -28.35
CA SER A 4 -6.12 3.70 -26.92
C SER A 4 -4.86 3.04 -26.33
N LEU A 5 -4.49 1.84 -26.82
CA LEU A 5 -3.31 1.08 -26.36
C LEU A 5 -1.99 1.64 -26.90
N GLU A 6 -2.00 2.22 -28.11
CA GLU A 6 -0.84 2.88 -28.72
C GLU A 6 -0.46 4.17 -27.98
N GLN A 7 -1.44 4.90 -27.46
CA GLN A 7 -1.21 6.15 -26.73
C GLN A 7 -0.62 5.91 -25.33
N SER A 8 -1.05 4.87 -24.62
CA SER A 8 -0.50 4.52 -23.31
C SER A 8 0.96 4.04 -23.40
N LEU A 9 1.35 3.33 -24.46
CA LEU A 9 2.74 2.94 -24.70
C LEU A 9 3.68 4.13 -24.99
N ARG A 10 3.18 5.21 -25.60
CA ARG A 10 3.97 6.44 -25.86
C ARG A 10 4.27 7.25 -24.60
N VAL A 11 3.38 7.23 -23.61
CA VAL A 11 3.57 8.00 -22.37
C VAL A 11 4.69 7.39 -21.53
N VAL A 12 4.76 6.06 -21.43
CA VAL A 12 5.86 5.35 -20.75
C VAL A 12 7.21 5.60 -21.44
N GLN A 13 7.23 5.75 -22.76
CA GLN A 13 8.45 6.09 -23.51
C GLN A 13 9.02 7.47 -23.16
N THR A 14 8.19 8.42 -22.71
CA THR A 14 8.60 9.83 -22.71
C THR A 14 9.42 10.24 -21.48
N GLN A 15 9.26 9.58 -20.33
CA GLN A 15 9.96 9.96 -19.09
C GLN A 15 11.32 9.28 -18.85
N LEU A 16 11.60 8.15 -19.52
CA LEU A 16 12.90 7.47 -19.46
C LEU A 16 13.98 8.09 -20.38
N HIS A 17 13.64 9.16 -21.11
CA HIS A 17 14.36 9.62 -22.29
C HIS A 17 15.75 10.24 -22.09
N HIS A 18 16.21 10.56 -20.86
CA HIS A 18 17.36 11.47 -20.75
C HIS A 18 18.74 10.82 -20.50
N LYS A 19 18.87 9.52 -20.17
CA LYS A 19 20.18 8.96 -19.77
C LYS A 19 20.46 7.48 -20.11
N MET A 20 19.78 6.87 -21.08
CA MET A 20 20.08 5.49 -21.49
C MET A 20 20.81 5.44 -22.83
N LEU A 21 21.90 4.67 -22.90
CA LEU A 21 22.58 4.32 -24.14
C LEU A 21 21.61 3.58 -25.08
N ASP A 22 21.61 3.92 -26.38
CA ASP A 22 20.67 3.35 -27.37
C ASP A 22 20.72 1.81 -27.48
N SER A 23 21.87 1.20 -27.16
CA SER A 23 22.02 -0.26 -27.10
C SER A 23 21.29 -0.90 -25.92
N LEU A 24 21.27 -0.22 -24.76
CA LEU A 24 20.48 -0.64 -23.59
C LEU A 24 18.98 -0.45 -23.85
N ARG A 25 18.61 0.60 -24.58
CA ARG A 25 17.24 0.83 -25.05
C ARG A 25 16.76 -0.34 -25.93
N GLN A 26 17.49 -0.67 -27.00
CA GLN A 26 17.09 -1.75 -27.90
C GLN A 26 16.96 -3.11 -27.21
N ARG A 27 17.79 -3.37 -26.18
CA ARG A 27 17.69 -4.59 -25.37
C ARG A 27 16.52 -4.56 -24.39
N MET A 28 16.23 -3.41 -23.78
CA MET A 28 15.13 -3.24 -22.82
C MET A 28 13.74 -3.37 -23.47
N PHE A 29 13.62 -3.00 -24.76
CA PHE A 29 12.36 -3.08 -25.52
C PHE A 29 12.20 -4.37 -26.35
N GLN A 30 12.98 -5.42 -26.06
CA GLN A 30 12.71 -6.75 -26.62
C GLN A 30 11.45 -7.35 -25.96
N PRO A 31 10.58 -8.06 -26.70
CA PRO A 31 9.32 -8.60 -26.15
C PRO A 31 9.51 -9.44 -24.88
N GLU A 32 10.55 -10.28 -24.85
CA GLU A 32 10.91 -11.12 -23.70
C GLU A 32 11.24 -10.30 -22.45
N MET A 33 11.96 -9.19 -22.63
CA MET A 33 12.33 -8.29 -21.52
C MET A 33 11.11 -7.51 -21.02
N LEU A 34 10.24 -7.05 -21.94
CA LEU A 34 9.00 -6.37 -21.58
C LEU A 34 8.07 -7.27 -20.77
N GLU A 35 7.96 -8.54 -21.16
CA GLU A 35 7.21 -9.55 -20.42
C GLU A 35 7.80 -9.80 -19.02
N TYR A 36 9.13 -9.91 -18.92
CA TYR A 36 9.82 -10.02 -17.64
C TYR A 36 9.52 -8.82 -16.72
N TYR A 37 9.64 -7.59 -17.23
CA TYR A 37 9.36 -6.39 -16.45
C TYR A 37 7.89 -6.26 -16.05
N ARG A 38 6.96 -6.68 -16.92
CA ARG A 38 5.53 -6.75 -16.61
C ARG A 38 5.27 -7.68 -15.43
N GLN A 39 5.78 -8.91 -15.49
CA GLN A 39 5.63 -9.89 -14.40
C GLN A 39 6.27 -9.40 -13.10
N ALA A 40 7.49 -8.85 -13.18
CA ALA A 40 8.17 -8.30 -12.01
C ALA A 40 7.39 -7.12 -11.39
N SER A 41 6.78 -6.26 -12.22
CA SER A 41 5.92 -5.18 -11.76
C SER A 41 4.66 -5.72 -11.09
N GLU A 42 3.94 -6.65 -11.71
CA GLU A 42 2.72 -7.26 -11.17
C GLU A 42 2.95 -7.88 -9.77
N VAL A 43 4.05 -8.62 -9.60
CA VAL A 43 4.44 -9.20 -8.30
C VAL A 43 4.68 -8.10 -7.27
N THR A 44 5.45 -7.08 -7.64
CA THR A 44 5.76 -5.95 -6.75
C THR A 44 4.49 -5.20 -6.33
N GLN A 45 3.61 -4.90 -7.29
CA GLN A 45 2.36 -4.19 -7.05
C GLN A 45 1.44 -4.98 -6.11
N THR A 46 1.35 -6.30 -6.29
CA THR A 46 0.55 -7.18 -5.43
C THR A 46 1.10 -7.22 -4.00
N ALA A 47 2.42 -7.28 -3.85
CA ALA A 47 3.07 -7.24 -2.54
C ALA A 47 2.81 -5.90 -1.83
N LEU A 48 2.96 -4.78 -2.53
CA LEU A 48 2.66 -3.45 -1.99
C LEU A 48 1.18 -3.30 -1.60
N ALA A 49 0.26 -3.85 -2.39
CA ALA A 49 -1.16 -3.82 -2.09
C ALA A 49 -1.47 -4.55 -0.79
N SER A 50 -0.85 -5.72 -0.61
CA SER A 50 -1.00 -6.53 0.61
C SER A 50 -0.48 -5.78 1.83
N VAL A 51 0.71 -5.19 1.75
CA VAL A 51 1.30 -4.40 2.84
C VAL A 51 0.43 -3.18 3.17
N ALA A 52 -0.06 -2.46 2.17
CA ALA A 52 -0.94 -1.31 2.37
C ALA A 52 -2.24 -1.72 3.09
N ILE A 53 -2.90 -2.79 2.63
CA ILE A 53 -4.18 -3.25 3.22
C ILE A 53 -4.01 -3.72 4.66
N GLU A 54 -2.96 -4.50 4.95
CA GLU A 54 -2.69 -5.07 6.27
C GLU A 54 -2.22 -4.00 7.27
N SER A 55 -1.47 -3.00 6.81
CA SER A 55 -1.08 -1.83 7.63
C SER A 55 -2.22 -0.83 7.82
N GLY A 56 -3.27 -0.94 7.01
CA GLY A 56 -4.42 -0.06 7.07
C GLY A 56 -4.37 1.20 6.22
N GLY A 57 -3.38 1.29 5.34
CA GLY A 57 -3.36 2.26 4.27
C GLY A 57 -4.10 1.78 3.03
N TRP A 58 -3.79 2.46 1.93
CA TRP A 58 -4.26 2.21 0.58
C TRP A 58 -3.08 2.35 -0.37
N LEU A 59 -3.25 1.84 -1.58
CA LEU A 59 -2.24 1.88 -2.64
C LEU A 59 -2.80 2.64 -3.84
N MET A 60 -1.98 3.49 -4.44
CA MET A 60 -2.29 4.20 -5.67
C MET A 60 -1.04 4.25 -6.54
N PHE A 61 -1.20 3.90 -7.81
CA PHE A 61 -0.17 4.07 -8.82
C PHE A 61 -0.44 5.35 -9.59
N MET A 62 0.60 6.17 -9.73
CA MET A 62 0.56 7.39 -10.51
C MET A 62 1.21 7.09 -11.85
N ASP A 63 0.38 6.87 -12.86
CA ASP A 63 0.84 6.62 -14.24
C ASP A 63 1.06 7.92 -15.00
N ARG A 64 0.43 9.01 -14.53
CA ARG A 64 0.49 10.33 -15.18
C ARG A 64 0.65 11.46 -14.17
N PRO A 65 1.41 12.52 -14.49
CA PRO A 65 1.63 13.66 -13.59
C PRO A 65 0.35 14.35 -13.12
N GLU A 66 -0.70 14.37 -13.94
CA GLU A 66 -1.96 15.05 -13.62
C GLU A 66 -2.72 14.40 -12.44
N GLN A 67 -2.36 13.17 -12.07
CA GLN A 67 -2.95 12.49 -10.92
C GLN A 67 -2.37 12.97 -9.58
N ALA A 68 -1.28 13.75 -9.59
CA ALA A 68 -0.62 14.21 -8.38
C ALA A 68 -1.55 14.98 -7.44
N ASP A 69 -2.36 15.89 -7.96
CA ASP A 69 -3.29 16.71 -7.17
C ASP A 69 -4.34 15.84 -6.45
N GLU A 70 -4.87 14.82 -7.14
CA GLU A 70 -5.80 13.85 -6.57
C GLU A 70 -5.12 13.00 -5.49
N THR A 71 -3.91 12.49 -5.75
CA THR A 71 -3.14 11.69 -4.79
C THR A 71 -2.86 12.50 -3.52
N TYR A 72 -2.40 13.74 -3.64
CA TYR A 72 -2.12 14.60 -2.49
C TYR A 72 -3.39 14.93 -1.70
N SER A 73 -4.49 15.20 -2.40
CA SER A 73 -5.79 15.44 -1.75
C SER A 73 -6.25 14.24 -0.94
N LEU A 74 -6.07 13.02 -1.47
CA LEU A 74 -6.42 11.78 -0.76
C LEU A 74 -5.53 11.56 0.47
N ILE A 75 -4.22 11.79 0.37
CA ILE A 75 -3.28 11.72 1.51
C ILE A 75 -3.71 12.66 2.63
N LEU A 76 -4.00 13.92 2.30
CA LEU A 76 -4.41 14.92 3.29
C LEU A 76 -5.77 14.58 3.92
N SER A 77 -6.73 14.10 3.12
CA SER A 77 -8.03 13.65 3.63
C SER A 77 -7.88 12.47 4.60
N ASP A 78 -7.03 11.50 4.28
CA ASP A 78 -6.79 10.31 5.10
C ASP A 78 -6.08 10.65 6.41
N ILE A 79 -5.03 11.48 6.39
CA ILE A 79 -4.34 11.94 7.61
C ILE A 79 -5.31 12.59 8.59
N ASN A 80 -6.25 13.40 8.09
CA ASN A 80 -7.23 14.11 8.91
C ASN A 80 -8.37 13.22 9.46
N ARG A 81 -8.51 11.98 8.97
CA ARG A 81 -9.59 11.06 9.36
C ARG A 81 -9.11 9.88 10.19
N ARG A 82 -7.81 9.84 10.54
CA ARG A 82 -7.22 8.77 11.36
C ARG A 82 -7.29 9.11 12.83
N TYR A 83 -7.89 8.22 13.60
CA TYR A 83 -7.99 8.33 15.06
C TYR A 83 -7.11 7.27 15.73
N LEU A 84 -6.37 7.67 16.77
CA LEU A 84 -5.60 6.76 17.59
C LEU A 84 -6.35 6.50 18.90
N VAL A 85 -6.58 5.22 19.21
CA VAL A 85 -7.23 4.81 20.46
C VAL A 85 -6.22 4.05 21.31
N GLY A 86 -5.90 4.62 22.48
CA GLY A 86 -5.13 3.96 23.52
C GLY A 86 -6.04 3.17 24.46
N TYR A 87 -5.65 1.94 24.78
CA TYR A 87 -6.36 1.11 25.76
C TYR A 87 -5.39 0.61 26.82
N TYR A 88 -5.76 0.81 28.09
CA TYR A 88 -5.07 0.23 29.23
C TYR A 88 -5.93 -0.88 29.83
N PRO A 89 -5.39 -2.10 29.98
CA PRO A 89 -6.18 -3.20 30.51
C PRO A 89 -6.54 -2.95 31.97
N THR A 90 -7.78 -3.27 32.33
CA THR A 90 -8.26 -3.26 33.72
C THR A 90 -7.70 -4.45 34.50
N ASN A 91 -7.54 -5.62 33.87
CA ASN A 91 -6.81 -6.75 34.45
C ASN A 91 -5.29 -6.47 34.46
N LYS A 92 -4.71 -6.36 35.67
CA LYS A 92 -3.29 -6.08 35.91
C LYS A 92 -2.47 -7.31 36.30
N GLU A 93 -3.03 -8.52 36.26
CA GLU A 93 -2.28 -9.75 36.58
C GLU A 93 -1.12 -9.96 35.58
N HIS A 94 0.03 -10.41 36.08
CA HIS A 94 1.22 -10.75 35.29
C HIS A 94 1.32 -12.27 35.14
N ASP A 95 0.33 -12.87 34.50
CA ASP A 95 0.19 -14.32 34.40
C ASP A 95 0.73 -14.90 33.09
N GLY A 96 1.36 -14.09 32.24
CA GLY A 96 1.87 -14.52 30.95
C GLY A 96 0.79 -14.96 29.94
N LYS A 97 -0.50 -14.82 30.25
CA LYS A 97 -1.57 -15.36 29.40
C LYS A 97 -1.92 -14.43 28.23
N ARG A 98 -2.40 -15.04 27.15
CA ARG A 98 -2.89 -14.32 25.97
C ARG A 98 -4.21 -13.62 26.29
N ARG A 99 -4.33 -12.36 25.90
CA ARG A 99 -5.51 -11.51 26.06
C ARG A 99 -5.95 -11.01 24.70
N GLN A 100 -7.24 -11.15 24.40
CA GLN A 100 -7.84 -10.66 23.16
C GLN A 100 -8.20 -9.18 23.30
N ILE A 101 -8.04 -8.44 22.21
CA ILE A 101 -8.51 -7.06 22.07
C ILE A 101 -9.61 -7.07 21.00
N ALA A 102 -10.77 -6.53 21.36
CA ALA A 102 -11.87 -6.30 20.44
C ALA A 102 -12.29 -4.83 20.57
N VAL A 103 -12.41 -4.16 19.43
CA VAL A 103 -12.89 -2.78 19.34
C VAL A 103 -14.10 -2.80 18.43
N THR A 104 -15.21 -2.28 18.92
CA THR A 104 -16.46 -2.15 18.18
C THR A 104 -16.80 -0.68 18.05
N ILE A 105 -17.33 -0.29 16.90
CA ILE A 105 -17.75 1.08 16.62
C ILE A 105 -19.27 1.05 16.44
N SER A 106 -19.99 1.74 17.30
CA SER A 106 -21.45 1.83 17.22
C SER A 106 -21.86 2.85 16.17
N HIS A 107 -22.90 2.53 15.39
CA HIS A 107 -23.56 3.43 14.43
C HIS A 107 -22.70 3.98 13.27
N HIS A 108 -21.47 3.49 13.09
CA HIS A 108 -20.57 3.89 11.99
C HIS A 108 -19.96 2.65 11.31
N PRO A 109 -20.72 1.97 10.42
CA PRO A 109 -20.24 0.77 9.73
C PRO A 109 -19.16 1.07 8.68
N ASP A 110 -19.00 2.33 8.29
CA ASP A 110 -18.00 2.83 7.35
C ASP A 110 -16.59 2.93 7.95
N TYR A 111 -16.46 2.85 9.28
CA TYR A 111 -15.16 2.94 9.95
C TYR A 111 -14.45 1.59 9.98
N LYS A 112 -13.16 1.60 9.65
CA LYS A 112 -12.29 0.41 9.70
C LYS A 112 -11.39 0.47 10.93
N VAL A 113 -11.47 -0.56 11.78
CA VAL A 113 -10.58 -0.73 12.94
C VAL A 113 -9.35 -1.50 12.51
N ILE A 114 -8.17 -0.97 12.81
CA ILE A 114 -6.89 -1.60 12.50
C ILE A 114 -6.00 -1.47 13.73
N GLY A 115 -5.43 -2.60 14.16
CA GLY A 115 -4.63 -2.63 15.37
C GLY A 115 -4.37 -4.04 15.87
N ARG A 116 -3.75 -4.11 17.04
CA ARG A 116 -3.38 -5.36 17.70
C ARG A 116 -4.64 -6.11 18.15
N LYS A 117 -4.80 -7.36 17.67
CA LYS A 117 -5.96 -8.23 18.00
C LYS A 117 -5.80 -8.97 19.32
N TRP A 118 -4.57 -9.11 19.82
CA TRP A 118 -4.26 -9.79 21.07
C TRP A 118 -2.85 -9.43 21.56
N TYR A 119 -2.58 -9.65 22.84
CA TYR A 119 -1.26 -9.50 23.46
C TYR A 119 -1.05 -10.56 24.55
N TYR A 120 0.17 -10.77 25.01
CA TYR A 120 0.45 -11.56 26.22
C TYR A 120 0.64 -10.61 27.41
N ALA A 121 0.08 -10.95 28.56
CA ALA A 121 0.42 -10.28 29.81
C ALA A 121 1.92 -10.48 30.11
N PRO A 122 2.56 -9.56 30.87
CA PRO A 122 3.90 -9.81 31.39
C PRO A 122 3.95 -11.14 32.15
N GLY A 123 5.08 -11.85 32.08
CA GLY A 123 5.33 -13.00 32.94
C GLY A 123 5.77 -12.56 34.34
N ALA A 124 5.68 -13.45 35.33
CA ALA A 124 6.14 -13.16 36.69
C ALA A 124 7.65 -12.86 36.78
N ASP A 125 8.42 -13.33 35.79
CA ASP A 125 9.90 -13.28 35.76
C ASP A 125 10.46 -12.24 34.76
N GLN A 126 9.62 -11.31 34.26
CA GLN A 126 10.03 -10.20 33.36
C GLN A 126 10.11 -8.87 34.09
#